data_AF-A0A8T0D9A1-F1
#
_entry.id   AF-A0A8T0D9A1-F1
#
_cell.length_a   1.000
_cell.length_b   1.000
_cell.length_c   1.000
_cell.angle_alpha   90.00
_cell.angle_beta   90.00
_cell.angle_gamma   90.00
#
_symmetry.space_group_name_H-M   'P 1'
#
loop_
_entity.id
_entity.type
_entity.pdbx_description
1 polymer ?
#
loop_
_entity_poly.entity_id
_entity_poly.type
_entity_poly.pdbx_seq_one_letter_code
_entity_poly.pdbx_strand_id
1 'polypeptide(L)'
;MDFDYEEPIEKRFEDLCQDLCIEGAIREEAWEKYKDVWANYSIDGDQIQWLVCSLYECCRRSISDSLSGHVVDNAYVSLSRLLSAAKMSMVQFFHRIRKWADMTDMLDDMRDRVELLERQFAVSSVIFRNFGGSFGVLFCDFNQNQEKGKLHPTGTDLFRFTWLLFIKSRASFPAVTDDLVNSYHLLACCLDWVLGAVMLSRRSDLVNLELTWLPKDFLNAAAQKKTWCPPHDEPPCMLRPICQDNGVHYVECKTVKEHFFRPFILRLIEKEFIKLSPPVYGSLLESSNFDITLQNLNNNYEEYIIGTGDFDERIYLSPNAAEEIGSTGETAIESTLGLSTDLAPSARRYMLVRLPSLSLLFADAL
;
A
#
# COMPACT_ATOMS: atom_id res chain seq x y z
N MET A 1 13.33 6.05 -45.29
CA MET A 1 11.96 5.69 -44.85
C MET A 1 12.11 4.36 -44.18
N ASP A 2 12.40 4.38 -42.87
CA ASP A 2 12.40 3.17 -42.08
C ASP A 2 10.94 2.81 -41.85
N PHE A 3 10.47 1.78 -42.55
CA PHE A 3 9.23 1.13 -42.20
C PHE A 3 9.52 0.37 -40.91
N ASP A 4 9.05 0.88 -39.77
CA ASP A 4 8.94 0.10 -38.55
C ASP A 4 8.09 -1.13 -38.87
N TYR A 5 8.75 -2.27 -39.09
CA TYR A 5 8.07 -3.55 -39.15
C TYR A 5 7.53 -3.82 -37.75
N GLU A 6 6.25 -3.55 -37.56
CA GLU A 6 5.58 -3.86 -36.30
C GLU A 6 5.67 -5.38 -36.08
N GLU A 7 6.31 -5.75 -34.97
CA GLU A 7 6.55 -7.15 -34.64
C GLU A 7 5.22 -7.90 -34.50
N PRO A 8 5.10 -9.13 -35.05
CA PRO A 8 3.87 -9.92 -34.92
C PRO A 8 3.46 -10.05 -33.46
N ILE A 9 2.18 -9.82 -33.17
CA ILE A 9 1.65 -9.85 -31.81
C ILE A 9 1.90 -11.18 -31.09
N GLU A 10 1.89 -12.30 -31.83
CA GLU A 10 2.23 -13.62 -31.32
C GLU A 10 3.67 -13.69 -30.78
N LYS A 11 4.63 -13.10 -31.51
CA LYS A 11 6.02 -13.05 -31.06
C LYS A 11 6.18 -12.17 -29.81
N ARG A 12 5.54 -11.00 -29.79
CA ARG A 12 5.54 -10.13 -28.60
C ARG A 12 4.93 -10.84 -27.38
N PHE A 13 3.94 -11.70 -27.59
CA PHE A 13 3.33 -12.52 -26.53
C PHE A 13 4.25 -13.65 -26.06
N GLU A 14 4.95 -14.32 -26.98
CA GLU A 14 5.96 -15.33 -26.66
C GLU A 14 7.09 -14.75 -25.81
N ASP A 15 7.62 -13.59 -26.21
CA ASP A 15 8.66 -12.86 -25.48
C ASP A 15 8.17 -12.47 -24.08
N LEU A 16 6.95 -11.95 -23.96
CA LEU A 16 6.31 -11.63 -22.67
C LEU A 16 6.23 -12.87 -21.75
N CYS A 17 5.78 -14.00 -22.29
CA CYS A 17 5.67 -15.23 -21.50
C CYS A 17 7.04 -15.76 -21.08
N GLN A 18 8.06 -15.62 -21.93
CA GLN A 18 9.43 -15.97 -21.60
C GLN A 18 9.98 -15.11 -20.45
N ASP A 19 9.78 -13.79 -20.51
CA ASP A 19 10.22 -12.84 -19.48
C ASP A 19 9.53 -13.08 -18.12
N LEU A 20 8.27 -13.51 -18.16
CA LEU A 20 7.49 -13.82 -16.96
C LEU A 20 7.65 -15.27 -16.47
N CYS A 21 8.42 -16.09 -17.19
CA CYS A 21 8.57 -17.53 -16.94
C CYS A 21 7.23 -18.29 -16.91
N ILE A 22 6.31 -17.96 -17.83
CA ILE A 22 4.99 -18.60 -17.94
C ILE A 22 5.11 -19.88 -18.76
N GLU A 23 4.55 -20.97 -18.24
CA GLU A 23 4.60 -22.30 -18.86
C GLU A 23 3.74 -22.42 -20.12
N GLY A 24 4.05 -23.44 -20.93
CA GLY A 24 3.41 -23.69 -22.22
C GLY A 24 1.89 -23.82 -22.15
N ALA A 25 1.35 -24.58 -21.18
CA ALA A 25 -0.09 -24.81 -21.09
C ALA A 25 -0.89 -23.54 -20.77
N ILE A 26 -0.44 -22.74 -19.79
CA ILE A 26 -1.07 -21.46 -19.43
C ILE A 26 -0.97 -20.49 -20.60
N ARG A 27 0.19 -20.43 -21.25
CA ARG A 27 0.43 -19.58 -22.43
C ARG A 27 -0.51 -19.95 -23.57
N GLU A 28 -0.63 -21.23 -23.89
CA GLU A 28 -1.51 -21.74 -24.96
C GLU A 28 -2.98 -21.43 -24.66
N GLU A 29 -3.46 -21.69 -23.45
CA GLU A 29 -4.83 -21.35 -23.06
C GLU A 29 -5.11 -19.84 -23.18
N ALA A 30 -4.20 -19.01 -22.68
CA ALA A 30 -4.35 -17.57 -22.74
C ALA A 30 -4.33 -17.04 -24.19
N TRP A 31 -3.53 -17.66 -25.06
CA TRP A 31 -3.49 -17.33 -26.49
C TRP A 31 -4.79 -17.69 -27.21
N GLU A 32 -5.33 -18.89 -26.97
CA GLU A 32 -6.60 -19.32 -27.57
C GLU A 32 -7.76 -18.41 -27.15
N LYS A 33 -7.85 -18.07 -25.86
CA LYS A 33 -8.85 -17.11 -25.36
C LYS A 33 -8.73 -15.75 -26.04
N TYR A 34 -7.50 -15.24 -26.19
CA TYR A 34 -7.29 -13.98 -26.88
C TYR A 34 -7.72 -14.04 -28.35
N LYS A 35 -7.42 -15.12 -29.07
CA LYS A 35 -7.85 -15.29 -30.47
C LYS A 35 -9.36 -15.33 -30.59
N ASP A 36 -10.05 -15.99 -29.67
CA ASP A 36 -11.52 -16.00 -29.64
C ASP A 36 -12.09 -14.59 -29.43
N VAL A 37 -11.56 -13.86 -28.43
CA VAL A 37 -11.96 -12.46 -28.19
C VAL A 37 -11.68 -11.58 -29.43
N TRP A 38 -10.51 -11.72 -30.04
CA TRP A 38 -10.11 -10.98 -31.24
C TRP A 38 -11.01 -11.27 -32.45
N ALA A 39 -11.49 -12.50 -32.59
CA ALA A 39 -12.39 -12.89 -33.69
C ALA A 39 -13.82 -12.35 -33.52
N ASN A 40 -14.28 -12.23 -32.26
CA ASN A 40 -15.67 -11.92 -31.94
C ASN A 40 -15.92 -10.46 -31.52
N TYR A 41 -14.88 -9.74 -31.08
CA TYR A 41 -14.99 -8.38 -30.56
C TYR A 41 -13.98 -7.43 -31.19
N SER A 42 -14.32 -6.14 -31.22
CA SER A 42 -13.39 -5.07 -31.58
C SER A 42 -12.74 -4.53 -30.31
N ILE A 43 -11.45 -4.79 -30.14
CA ILE A 43 -10.68 -4.40 -28.95
C ILE A 43 -9.63 -3.33 -29.28
N ASP A 44 -9.71 -2.19 -28.59
CA ASP A 44 -8.85 -1.04 -28.82
C ASP A 44 -7.59 -1.02 -27.92
N GLY A 45 -6.53 -0.38 -28.41
CA GLY A 45 -5.28 -0.13 -27.69
C GLY A 45 -4.22 -1.21 -27.89
N ASP A 46 -3.22 -1.26 -27.00
CA ASP A 46 -2.13 -2.23 -27.08
C ASP A 46 -2.65 -3.65 -26.80
N GLN A 47 -2.43 -4.55 -27.74
CA GLN A 47 -2.90 -5.93 -27.71
C GLN A 47 -2.22 -6.74 -26.59
N ILE A 48 -0.99 -6.39 -26.21
CA ILE A 48 -0.30 -7.03 -25.08
C ILE A 48 -1.05 -6.83 -23.76
N GLN A 49 -1.76 -5.70 -23.60
CA GLN A 49 -2.54 -5.44 -22.39
C GLN A 49 -3.78 -6.33 -22.28
N TRP A 50 -4.38 -6.71 -23.40
CA TRP A 50 -5.48 -7.69 -23.44
C TRP A 50 -4.97 -9.11 -23.16
N LEU A 51 -3.82 -9.46 -23.73
CA LEU A 51 -3.14 -10.72 -23.44
C LEU A 51 -2.76 -10.86 -21.96
N VAL A 52 -2.37 -9.76 -21.29
CA VAL A 52 -2.17 -9.76 -19.83
C VAL A 52 -3.46 -10.03 -19.06
N CYS A 53 -4.62 -9.55 -19.52
CA CYS A 53 -5.90 -9.89 -18.89
C CYS A 53 -6.20 -11.40 -19.03
N SER A 54 -5.92 -11.96 -20.22
CA SER A 54 -6.02 -13.41 -20.47
C SER A 54 -5.10 -14.21 -19.57
N LEU A 55 -3.81 -13.84 -19.50
CA LEU A 55 -2.83 -14.49 -18.62
C LEU A 55 -3.23 -14.40 -17.16
N TYR A 56 -3.72 -13.25 -16.69
CA TYR A 56 -4.17 -13.08 -15.32
C TYR A 56 -5.30 -14.06 -14.97
N GLU A 57 -6.28 -14.22 -15.87
CA GLU A 57 -7.36 -15.20 -15.70
C GLU A 57 -6.83 -16.65 -15.64
N CYS A 58 -5.97 -17.03 -16.59
CA CYS A 58 -5.44 -18.41 -16.70
C CYS A 58 -4.49 -18.77 -15.55
N CYS A 59 -3.57 -17.86 -15.17
CA CYS A 59 -2.61 -18.09 -14.07
C CYS A 59 -3.31 -18.34 -12.72
N ARG A 60 -4.49 -17.76 -12.51
CA ARG A 60 -5.20 -17.83 -11.21
C ARG A 60 -6.22 -18.95 -11.13
N ARG A 61 -6.70 -19.48 -12.27
CA ARG A 61 -7.57 -20.66 -12.31
C ARG A 61 -6.86 -21.91 -11.78
N SER A 62 -5.59 -22.09 -12.13
CA SER A 62 -4.75 -23.23 -11.68
C SER A 62 -4.49 -23.28 -10.17
N ILE A 63 -4.66 -22.14 -9.46
CA ILE A 63 -4.54 -22.06 -7.99
C ILE A 63 -5.80 -22.62 -7.30
N SER A 64 -6.97 -22.53 -7.94
CA SER A 64 -8.22 -23.04 -7.37
C SER A 64 -8.33 -24.58 -7.48
N ASP A 65 -7.81 -25.15 -8.56
CA ASP A 65 -7.85 -26.60 -8.81
C ASP A 65 -6.79 -27.40 -8.02
N SER A 66 -5.78 -26.74 -7.44
CA SER A 66 -4.70 -27.37 -6.67
C SER A 66 -5.09 -27.74 -5.21
N LEU A 67 -6.32 -27.42 -4.78
CA LEU A 67 -6.91 -27.99 -3.56
C LEU A 67 -7.20 -29.50 -3.68
N SER A 68 -7.02 -30.10 -4.87
CA SER A 68 -7.12 -31.53 -5.15
C SER A 68 -5.86 -32.36 -4.79
N GLY A 69 -4.86 -31.76 -4.13
CA GLY A 69 -3.70 -32.50 -3.59
C GLY A 69 -2.55 -32.71 -4.57
N HIS A 70 -2.63 -32.17 -5.78
CA HIS A 70 -1.48 -32.02 -6.66
C HIS A 70 -0.88 -30.62 -6.48
N VAL A 71 0.33 -30.56 -5.92
CA VAL A 71 1.19 -29.38 -5.96
C VAL A 71 1.58 -29.19 -7.43
N VAL A 72 0.76 -28.43 -8.16
CA VAL A 72 1.19 -27.90 -9.45
C VAL A 72 2.11 -26.75 -9.10
N ASP A 73 3.39 -26.91 -9.44
CA ASP A 73 4.42 -25.87 -9.41
C ASP A 73 4.03 -24.77 -10.41
N ASN A 74 2.96 -24.04 -10.13
CA ASN A 74 2.54 -22.93 -10.97
C ASN A 74 3.47 -21.76 -10.66
N ALA A 75 4.16 -21.27 -11.69
CA ALA A 75 4.87 -20.00 -11.63
C ALA A 75 3.90 -18.91 -11.15
N TYR A 76 3.97 -18.56 -9.87
CA TYR A 76 3.23 -17.45 -9.32
C TYR A 76 3.79 -16.17 -9.95
N VAL A 77 3.11 -15.64 -10.96
CA VAL A 77 3.41 -14.32 -11.50
C VAL A 77 2.53 -13.31 -10.76
N SER A 78 3.16 -12.43 -9.99
CA SER A 78 2.43 -11.37 -9.31
C SER A 78 1.78 -10.43 -10.31
N LEU A 79 0.63 -9.85 -9.95
CA LEU A 79 -0.05 -8.89 -10.81
C LEU A 79 0.87 -7.72 -11.18
N SER A 80 1.64 -7.19 -10.22
CA SER A 80 2.60 -6.11 -10.46
C SER A 80 3.60 -6.46 -11.56
N ARG A 81 4.09 -7.72 -11.62
CA ARG A 81 5.00 -8.18 -12.69
C ARG A 81 4.30 -8.26 -14.04
N LEU A 82 3.08 -8.80 -14.10
CA LEU A 82 2.27 -8.84 -15.33
C LEU A 82 2.05 -7.43 -15.90
N LEU A 83 1.65 -6.51 -15.03
CA LEU A 83 1.34 -5.12 -15.38
C LEU A 83 2.59 -4.35 -15.83
N SER A 84 3.69 -4.50 -15.10
CA SER A 84 4.97 -3.89 -15.45
C SER A 84 5.46 -4.34 -16.83
N ALA A 85 5.38 -5.64 -17.12
CA ALA A 85 5.81 -6.20 -18.40
C ALA A 85 4.96 -5.71 -19.59
N ALA A 86 3.67 -5.41 -19.37
CA ALA A 86 2.78 -4.83 -20.38
C ALA A 86 2.70 -3.30 -20.35
N LYS A 87 3.51 -2.62 -19.52
CA LYS A 87 3.44 -1.16 -19.29
C LYS A 87 1.99 -0.69 -19.07
N MET A 88 1.25 -1.47 -18.28
CA MET A 88 -0.16 -1.23 -17.99
C MET A 88 -0.30 -0.83 -16.52
N SER A 89 -0.95 0.29 -16.27
CA SER A 89 -1.26 0.70 -14.90
C SER A 89 -2.37 -0.14 -14.27
N MET A 90 -2.46 -0.14 -12.93
CA MET A 90 -3.56 -0.74 -12.17
C MET A 90 -4.93 -0.22 -12.63
N VAL A 91 -5.08 1.08 -12.84
CA VAL A 91 -6.36 1.67 -13.31
C VAL A 91 -6.72 1.18 -14.72
N GLN A 92 -5.74 1.11 -15.63
CA GLN A 92 -5.96 0.55 -16.97
C GLN A 92 -6.32 -0.94 -16.91
N PHE A 93 -5.66 -1.70 -16.03
CA PHE A 93 -5.97 -3.11 -15.80
C PHE A 93 -7.43 -3.29 -15.37
N PHE A 94 -7.91 -2.60 -14.32
CA PHE A 94 -9.31 -2.73 -13.88
C PHE A 94 -10.33 -2.33 -14.95
N HIS A 95 -9.99 -1.38 -15.81
CA HIS A 95 -10.84 -1.04 -16.95
C HIS A 95 -10.91 -2.17 -17.99
N ARG A 96 -9.75 -2.77 -18.32
CA ARG A 96 -9.65 -3.81 -19.35
C ARG A 96 -10.15 -5.17 -18.86
N ILE A 97 -9.76 -5.59 -17.66
CA ILE A 97 -10.12 -6.91 -17.12
C ILE A 97 -11.63 -7.07 -16.93
N ARG A 98 -12.38 -5.99 -16.66
CA ARG A 98 -13.84 -6.01 -16.62
C ARG A 98 -14.45 -6.29 -17.98
N LYS A 99 -13.99 -5.57 -19.01
CA LYS A 99 -14.40 -5.84 -20.39
C LYS A 99 -14.02 -7.25 -20.82
N TRP A 100 -12.81 -7.68 -20.47
CA TRP A 100 -12.32 -9.03 -20.72
C TRP A 100 -13.24 -10.07 -20.10
N ALA A 101 -13.57 -9.91 -18.81
CA ALA A 101 -14.49 -10.79 -18.10
C ALA A 101 -15.84 -10.90 -18.80
N ASP A 102 -16.40 -9.77 -19.27
CA ASP A 102 -17.67 -9.76 -20.00
C ASP A 102 -17.56 -10.45 -21.37
N MET A 103 -16.44 -10.31 -22.07
CA MET A 103 -16.22 -10.92 -23.39
C MET A 103 -15.98 -12.44 -23.31
N THR A 104 -15.33 -12.93 -22.25
CA THR A 104 -14.95 -14.34 -22.08
C THR A 104 -15.93 -15.16 -21.24
N ASP A 105 -17.01 -14.54 -20.74
CA ASP A 105 -17.91 -15.14 -19.75
C ASP A 105 -17.13 -15.70 -18.55
N MET A 106 -16.26 -14.86 -17.99
CA MET A 106 -15.38 -15.23 -16.87
C MET A 106 -16.19 -15.77 -15.69
N LEU A 107 -15.69 -16.84 -15.07
CA LEU A 107 -16.30 -17.48 -13.89
C LEU A 107 -16.50 -16.49 -12.73
N ASP A 108 -17.61 -16.63 -12.02
CA ASP A 108 -17.99 -15.77 -10.89
C ASP A 108 -16.89 -15.68 -9.82
N ASP A 109 -16.28 -16.80 -9.43
CA ASP A 109 -15.18 -16.81 -8.45
C ASP A 109 -13.98 -15.92 -8.88
N MET A 110 -13.70 -15.84 -10.19
CA MET A 110 -12.64 -14.99 -10.72
C MET A 110 -13.08 -13.53 -10.82
N ARG A 111 -14.36 -13.27 -11.12
CA ARG A 111 -14.94 -11.92 -11.07
C ARG A 111 -14.89 -11.36 -9.65
N ASP A 112 -15.33 -12.13 -8.66
CA ASP A 112 -15.30 -11.75 -7.24
C ASP A 112 -13.88 -11.40 -6.77
N ARG A 113 -12.86 -12.14 -7.23
CA ARG A 113 -11.45 -11.83 -6.94
C ARG A 113 -11.00 -10.52 -7.57
N VAL A 114 -11.37 -10.25 -8.81
CA VAL A 114 -11.07 -8.97 -9.50
C VAL A 114 -11.76 -7.80 -8.79
N GLU A 115 -13.01 -7.98 -8.37
CA GLU A 115 -13.77 -6.97 -7.63
C GLU A 115 -13.18 -6.70 -6.24
N LEU A 116 -12.77 -7.75 -5.51
CA LEU A 116 -12.07 -7.62 -4.24
C LEU A 116 -10.76 -6.83 -4.42
N LEU A 117 -9.99 -7.15 -5.45
CA LEU A 117 -8.74 -6.47 -5.77
C LEU A 117 -9.00 -4.97 -6.10
N GLU A 118 -10.04 -4.65 -6.87
CA GLU A 118 -10.44 -3.26 -7.17
C GLU A 118 -10.88 -2.51 -5.91
N ARG A 119 -11.65 -3.15 -5.03
CA ARG A 119 -12.05 -2.59 -3.74
C ARG A 119 -10.85 -2.30 -2.85
N GLN A 120 -9.95 -3.27 -2.69
CA GLN A 120 -8.74 -3.12 -1.89
C GLN A 120 -7.88 -1.97 -2.40
N PHE A 121 -7.66 -1.90 -3.72
CA PHE A 121 -6.96 -0.81 -4.37
C PHE A 121 -7.58 0.55 -4.06
N ALA A 122 -8.91 0.67 -4.19
CA ALA A 122 -9.63 1.91 -3.91
C ALA A 122 -9.49 2.37 -2.45
N VAL A 123 -9.65 1.44 -1.49
CA VAL A 123 -9.46 1.73 -0.07
C VAL A 123 -8.01 2.17 0.22
N SER A 124 -7.02 1.41 -0.26
CA SER A 124 -5.60 1.75 -0.08
C SER A 124 -5.24 3.11 -0.66
N SER A 125 -5.77 3.47 -1.84
CA SER A 125 -5.52 4.76 -2.48
C SER A 125 -5.99 5.92 -1.61
N VAL A 126 -7.18 5.81 -1.03
CA VAL A 126 -7.74 6.85 -0.14
C VAL A 126 -6.91 6.97 1.14
N ILE A 127 -6.54 5.82 1.72
CA ILE A 127 -5.77 5.77 2.97
C ILE A 127 -4.33 6.27 2.77
N PHE A 128 -3.67 5.91 1.67
CA PHE A 128 -2.32 6.39 1.36
C PHE A 128 -2.27 7.91 1.19
N ARG A 129 -3.27 8.49 0.49
CA ARG A 129 -3.40 9.95 0.37
C ARG A 129 -3.54 10.61 1.74
N ASN A 130 -4.40 10.06 2.60
CA ASN A 130 -4.55 10.58 3.96
C ASN A 130 -3.25 10.44 4.76
N PHE A 131 -2.60 9.28 4.68
CA PHE A 131 -1.33 8.99 5.33
C PHE A 131 -0.26 10.04 4.98
N GLY A 132 -0.13 10.42 3.71
CA GLY A 132 0.77 11.49 3.29
C GLY A 132 0.55 12.80 4.04
N GLY A 133 -0.72 13.25 4.11
CA GLY A 133 -1.10 14.46 4.84
C GLY A 133 -0.87 14.35 6.35
N SER A 134 -1.35 13.27 6.99
CA SER A 134 -1.19 13.05 8.42
C SER A 134 0.26 12.95 8.83
N PHE A 135 1.08 12.23 8.06
CA PHE A 135 2.51 12.06 8.34
C PHE A 135 3.25 13.39 8.24
N GLY A 136 2.98 14.20 7.20
CA GLY A 136 3.61 15.51 7.03
C GLY A 136 3.25 16.54 8.11
N VAL A 137 2.12 16.37 8.80
CA VAL A 137 1.79 17.17 9.98
C VAL A 137 2.63 16.75 11.19
N LEU A 138 2.85 15.44 11.37
CA LEU A 138 3.50 14.86 12.55
C LEU A 138 5.03 14.92 12.52
N PHE A 139 5.61 14.78 11.34
CA PHE A 139 7.06 14.60 11.17
C PHE A 139 7.67 15.67 10.27
N CYS A 140 8.91 16.06 10.55
CA CYS A 140 9.62 17.09 9.80
C CYS A 140 10.04 16.65 8.39
N ASP A 141 10.14 17.64 7.49
CA ASP A 141 10.30 17.45 6.05
C ASP A 141 11.57 16.66 5.66
N PHE A 142 11.37 15.78 4.70
CA PHE A 142 12.30 14.82 4.10
C PHE A 142 13.44 15.48 3.29
N ASN A 143 13.36 16.79 3.08
CA ASN A 143 14.11 17.53 2.08
C ASN A 143 15.28 18.36 2.61
N GLN A 144 15.52 18.39 3.92
CA GLN A 144 16.74 19.04 4.41
C GLN A 144 17.92 18.10 4.20
N ASN A 145 18.87 18.55 3.37
CA ASN A 145 20.20 17.98 3.13
C ASN A 145 20.86 17.51 4.45
N GLN A 146 20.51 16.32 4.95
CA GLN A 146 21.32 15.65 5.94
C GLN A 146 22.49 15.06 5.17
N GLU A 147 23.62 15.75 5.31
CA GLU A 147 24.91 15.30 4.80
C GLU A 147 25.10 13.81 5.10
N LYS A 148 25.47 13.09 4.04
CA LYS A 148 25.94 11.72 3.96
C LYS A 148 26.53 11.19 5.28
N GLY A 149 25.65 10.64 6.11
CA GLY A 149 25.99 9.74 7.20
C GLY A 149 24.88 8.71 7.29
N LYS A 150 25.04 7.54 6.64
CA LYS A 150 24.10 6.39 6.65
C LYS A 150 23.88 5.78 8.06
N LEU A 151 24.14 6.53 9.12
CA LEU A 151 24.19 5.98 10.46
C LEU A 151 22.86 5.94 11.16
N HIS A 152 21.76 6.56 10.68
CA HIS A 152 20.44 6.54 11.33
C HIS A 152 19.27 6.66 10.33
N PRO A 153 18.05 6.18 10.67
CA PRO A 153 16.87 6.26 9.78
C PRO A 153 16.49 7.70 9.42
N THR A 154 16.21 7.97 8.16
CA THR A 154 15.74 9.29 7.71
C THR A 154 14.22 9.43 7.89
N GLY A 155 13.68 10.63 7.69
CA GLY A 155 12.23 10.82 7.56
C GLY A 155 11.64 9.87 6.51
N THR A 156 12.33 9.69 5.37
CA THR A 156 11.85 8.84 4.26
C THR A 156 11.77 7.38 4.67
N ASP A 157 12.74 6.92 5.44
CA ASP A 157 12.75 5.57 5.99
C ASP A 157 11.60 5.39 6.99
N LEU A 158 11.33 6.41 7.81
CA LEU A 158 10.21 6.42 8.74
C LEU A 158 8.85 6.39 8.02
N PHE A 159 8.69 7.13 6.92
CA PHE A 159 7.48 7.11 6.09
C PHE A 159 7.24 5.74 5.47
N ARG A 160 8.27 5.14 4.86
CA ARG A 160 8.19 3.77 4.30
C ARG A 160 7.86 2.75 5.38
N PHE A 161 8.52 2.83 6.53
CA PHE A 161 8.26 1.95 7.67
C PHE A 161 6.84 2.10 8.19
N THR A 162 6.32 3.31 8.32
CA THR A 162 4.97 3.56 8.83
C THR A 162 3.91 2.99 7.89
N TRP A 163 4.07 3.17 6.57
CA TRP A 163 3.20 2.56 5.58
C TRP A 163 3.27 1.02 5.62
N LEU A 164 4.49 0.47 5.69
CA LEU A 164 4.69 -0.97 5.80
C LEU A 164 4.04 -1.55 7.06
N LEU A 165 4.14 -0.85 8.19
CA LEU A 165 3.49 -1.25 9.44
C LEU A 165 1.96 -1.26 9.29
N PHE A 166 1.40 -0.23 8.64
CA PHE A 166 -0.03 -0.15 8.35
C PHE A 166 -0.51 -1.33 7.50
N ILE A 167 0.10 -1.56 6.34
CA ILE A 167 -0.33 -2.64 5.42
C ILE A 167 -0.11 -4.03 6.05
N LYS A 168 0.93 -4.19 6.87
CA LYS A 168 1.16 -5.40 7.67
C LYS A 168 0.08 -5.64 8.70
N SER A 169 -0.35 -4.58 9.39
CA SER A 169 -1.41 -4.67 10.38
C SER A 169 -2.74 -4.99 9.72
N ARG A 170 -3.06 -4.32 8.62
CA ARG A 170 -4.27 -4.54 7.81
C ARG A 170 -4.37 -5.98 7.32
N ALA A 171 -3.31 -6.51 6.70
CA ALA A 171 -3.25 -7.89 6.21
C ALA A 171 -3.42 -8.94 7.33
N SER A 172 -3.16 -8.59 8.59
CA SER A 172 -3.35 -9.48 9.73
C SER A 172 -4.81 -9.57 10.20
N PHE A 173 -5.67 -8.64 9.77
CA PHE A 173 -7.09 -8.58 10.15
C PHE A 173 -8.01 -8.25 8.96
N PRO A 174 -8.02 -9.06 7.87
CA PRO A 174 -8.80 -8.75 6.67
C PRO A 174 -10.31 -8.61 6.94
N ALA A 175 -10.85 -9.44 7.83
CA ALA A 175 -12.27 -9.41 8.20
C ALA A 175 -12.73 -8.12 8.89
N VAL A 176 -11.80 -7.29 9.37
CA VAL A 176 -12.08 -6.06 10.12
C VAL A 176 -11.61 -4.81 9.36
N THR A 177 -10.63 -4.94 8.48
CA THR A 177 -9.91 -3.78 7.91
C THR A 177 -10.13 -3.61 6.40
N ASP A 178 -11.05 -4.37 5.83
CA ASP A 178 -11.42 -4.22 4.42
C ASP A 178 -12.42 -3.09 4.16
N ASP A 179 -12.94 -2.47 5.22
CA ASP A 179 -13.67 -1.19 5.14
C ASP A 179 -12.77 0.01 5.40
N LEU A 180 -13.21 1.15 4.86
CA LEU A 180 -12.46 2.39 4.89
C LEU A 180 -12.33 2.97 6.29
N VAL A 181 -13.37 2.87 7.13
CA VAL A 181 -13.41 3.47 8.48
C VAL A 181 -12.39 2.79 9.39
N ASN A 182 -12.37 1.46 9.41
CA ASN A 182 -11.40 0.71 10.20
C ASN A 182 -9.97 0.89 9.69
N SER A 183 -9.78 1.11 8.39
CA SER A 183 -8.47 1.47 7.85
C SER A 183 -7.97 2.82 8.37
N TYR A 184 -8.85 3.83 8.52
CA TYR A 184 -8.50 5.11 9.16
C TYR A 184 -8.15 4.95 10.65
N HIS A 185 -8.93 4.15 11.38
CA HIS A 185 -8.62 3.82 12.79
C HIS A 185 -7.23 3.18 12.93
N LEU A 186 -6.93 2.21 12.07
CA LEU A 186 -5.67 1.49 12.10
C LEU A 186 -4.48 2.38 11.71
N LEU A 187 -4.65 3.24 10.72
CA LEU A 187 -3.64 4.23 10.33
C LEU A 187 -3.30 5.18 11.49
N ALA A 188 -4.30 5.69 12.19
CA ALA A 188 -4.10 6.56 13.36
C ALA A 188 -3.33 5.84 14.47
N CYS A 189 -3.60 4.54 14.70
CA CYS A 189 -2.84 3.72 15.64
C CYS A 189 -1.37 3.56 15.23
N CYS A 190 -1.10 3.35 13.93
CA CYS A 190 0.26 3.26 13.41
C CYS A 190 1.02 4.58 13.61
N LEU A 191 0.40 5.71 13.29
CA LEU A 191 1.00 7.05 13.46
C LEU A 191 1.30 7.35 14.93
N ASP A 192 0.36 7.07 15.84
CA ASP A 192 0.55 7.22 17.29
C ASP A 192 1.72 6.37 17.80
N TRP A 193 1.82 5.13 17.34
CA TRP A 193 2.90 4.23 17.75
C TRP A 193 4.26 4.63 17.16
N VAL A 194 4.32 5.06 15.90
CA VAL A 194 5.58 5.54 15.33
C VAL A 194 6.01 6.84 16.02
N LEU A 195 5.09 7.76 16.28
CA LEU A 195 5.38 9.00 17.00
C LEU A 195 5.93 8.72 18.41
N GLY A 196 5.31 7.79 19.15
CA GLY A 196 5.80 7.37 20.46
C GLY A 196 7.24 6.83 20.43
N ALA A 197 7.56 5.99 19.44
CA ALA A 197 8.91 5.46 19.27
C ALA A 197 9.93 6.58 19.00
N VAL A 198 9.59 7.52 18.13
CA VAL A 198 10.46 8.67 17.81
C VAL A 198 10.64 9.56 19.04
N MET A 199 9.58 9.86 19.79
CA MET A 199 9.64 10.72 20.98
C MET A 199 10.52 10.13 22.09
N LEU A 200 10.51 8.80 22.28
CA LEU A 200 11.38 8.10 23.23
C LEU A 200 12.82 7.95 22.74
N SER A 201 13.04 8.06 21.43
CA SER A 201 14.37 7.95 20.85
C SER A 201 15.16 9.26 21.00
N ARG A 202 16.40 9.27 20.49
CA ARG A 202 17.22 10.49 20.37
C ARG A 202 16.93 11.27 19.09
N ARG A 203 15.80 11.00 18.43
CA ARG A 203 15.44 11.51 17.10
C ARG A 203 14.31 12.53 17.11
N SER A 204 14.35 13.46 18.07
CA SER A 204 13.41 14.59 18.08
C SER A 204 13.53 15.49 16.84
N ASP A 205 14.63 15.37 16.07
CA ASP A 205 14.79 16.00 14.75
C ASP A 205 13.75 15.54 13.72
N LEU A 206 13.15 14.36 13.92
CA LEU A 206 12.12 13.83 13.02
C LEU A 206 10.71 14.31 13.37
N VAL A 207 10.48 14.88 14.55
CA VAL A 207 9.14 15.32 14.99
C VAL A 207 8.91 16.77 14.60
N ASN A 208 7.72 17.09 14.11
CA ASN A 208 7.29 18.48 13.98
C ASN A 208 7.06 19.09 15.37
N LEU A 209 8.01 19.90 15.85
CA LEU A 209 7.96 20.47 17.21
C LEU A 209 6.95 21.63 17.35
N GLU A 210 6.34 22.09 16.26
CA GLU A 210 5.31 23.14 16.26
C GLU A 210 3.93 22.61 16.72
N LEU A 211 3.81 21.31 16.94
CA LEU A 211 2.58 20.67 17.41
C LEU A 211 2.27 21.09 18.86
N THR A 212 1.24 21.92 19.01
CA THR A 212 0.84 22.52 20.30
C THR A 212 0.43 21.53 21.38
N TRP A 213 0.07 20.31 20.98
CA TRP A 213 -0.37 19.24 21.88
C TRP A 213 0.77 18.33 22.37
N LEU A 214 2.01 18.55 21.94
CA LEU A 214 3.16 17.77 22.41
C LEU A 214 3.43 17.99 23.92
N PRO A 215 3.95 16.99 24.65
CA PRO A 215 4.33 17.14 26.05
C PRO A 215 5.40 18.23 26.24
N LYS A 216 5.20 19.13 27.20
CA LYS A 216 6.13 20.26 27.44
C LYS A 216 7.53 19.81 27.86
N ASP A 217 7.59 18.76 28.65
CA ASP A 217 8.84 18.12 29.08
C ASP A 217 9.59 17.46 27.91
N PHE A 218 8.87 16.88 26.94
CA PHE A 218 9.46 16.44 25.67
C PHE A 218 10.04 17.62 24.88
N LEU A 219 9.28 18.70 24.69
CA LEU A 219 9.78 19.90 23.99
C LEU A 219 11.02 20.50 24.66
N ASN A 220 11.03 20.55 26.00
CA ASN A 220 12.18 21.01 26.77
C ASN A 220 13.41 20.10 26.58
N ALA A 221 13.22 18.78 26.56
CA ALA A 221 14.29 17.82 26.31
C ALA A 221 14.85 17.95 24.87
N ALA A 222 13.96 18.09 23.88
CA ALA A 222 14.33 18.31 22.49
C ALA A 222 15.14 19.60 22.30
N ALA A 223 14.70 20.71 22.90
CA ALA A 223 15.42 21.99 22.87
C ALA A 223 16.82 21.90 23.50
N GLN A 224 16.98 21.06 24.53
CA GLN A 224 18.27 20.81 25.19
C GLN A 224 19.10 19.71 24.52
N LYS A 225 18.63 19.11 23.42
CA LYS A 225 19.24 17.95 22.74
C LYS A 225 19.53 16.78 23.71
N LYS A 226 18.61 16.54 24.65
CA LYS A 226 18.68 15.42 25.60
C LYS A 226 17.66 14.37 25.23
N THR A 227 17.94 13.12 25.62
CA THR A 227 16.92 12.07 25.61
C THR A 227 15.81 12.45 26.57
N TRP A 228 14.56 12.37 26.09
CA TRP A 228 13.40 12.52 26.95
C TRP A 228 13.10 11.21 27.67
N CYS A 229 12.88 11.29 28.98
CA CYS A 229 12.56 10.14 29.84
C CYS A 229 11.19 10.39 30.49
N PRO A 230 10.08 9.95 29.86
CA PRO A 230 8.77 10.05 30.47
C PRO A 230 8.63 9.06 31.64
N PRO A 231 7.60 9.22 32.50
CA PRO A 231 7.29 8.26 33.54
C PRO A 231 7.14 6.84 32.97
N HIS A 232 7.73 5.85 33.65
CA HIS A 232 7.70 4.43 33.26
C HIS A 232 8.33 4.10 31.89
N ASP A 233 9.10 5.01 31.30
CA ASP A 233 9.72 4.84 29.97
C ASP A 233 8.69 4.62 28.84
N GLU A 234 7.44 5.06 29.03
CA GLU A 234 6.36 4.99 28.04
C GLU A 234 5.94 6.40 27.59
N PRO A 235 5.79 6.65 26.26
CA PRO A 235 5.30 7.94 25.80
C PRO A 235 3.79 8.03 26.07
N PRO A 236 3.24 9.22 26.32
CA PRO A 236 1.80 9.43 26.38
C PRO A 236 1.17 9.05 25.05
N CYS A 237 -0.04 8.49 25.13
CA CYS A 237 -0.85 8.18 23.96
C CYS A 237 -1.31 9.49 23.29
N MET A 238 -0.86 9.73 22.06
CA MET A 238 -1.17 10.90 21.24
C MET A 238 -2.34 10.64 20.27
N LEU A 239 -3.01 9.50 20.41
CA LEU A 239 -4.11 9.08 19.53
C LEU A 239 -5.25 10.11 19.47
N ARG A 240 -5.58 10.80 20.57
CA ARG A 240 -6.69 11.78 20.58
C ARG A 240 -6.46 12.95 19.62
N PRO A 241 -5.36 13.72 19.72
CA PRO A 241 -5.10 14.79 18.77
C PRO A 241 -4.94 14.26 17.34
N ILE A 242 -4.28 13.12 17.13
CA ILE A 242 -4.17 12.49 15.80
C ILE A 242 -5.56 12.21 15.22
N CYS A 243 -6.48 11.64 16.01
CA CYS A 243 -7.84 11.40 15.55
C CYS A 243 -8.58 12.70 15.20
N GLN A 244 -8.44 13.74 16.03
CA GLN A 244 -9.10 15.04 15.80
C GLN A 244 -8.62 15.71 14.52
N ASP A 245 -7.32 15.73 14.28
CA ASP A 245 -6.71 16.36 13.09
C ASP A 245 -7.07 15.62 11.79
N ASN A 246 -7.48 14.34 11.89
CA ASN A 246 -7.80 13.49 10.75
C ASN A 246 -9.30 13.13 10.63
N GLY A 247 -10.17 13.73 11.45
CA GLY A 247 -11.61 13.46 11.44
C GLY A 247 -12.00 12.04 11.86
N VAL A 248 -11.14 11.34 12.59
CA VAL A 248 -11.33 9.95 13.03
C VAL A 248 -12.04 9.91 14.38
N HIS A 249 -12.96 8.96 14.59
CA HIS A 249 -13.68 8.84 15.86
C HIS A 249 -12.80 8.22 16.94
N TYR A 250 -12.39 9.05 17.92
CA TYR A 250 -11.41 8.65 18.94
C TYR A 250 -11.82 7.42 19.78
N VAL A 251 -13.11 7.31 20.16
CA VAL A 251 -13.56 6.21 21.04
C VAL A 251 -13.44 4.86 20.33
N GLU A 252 -13.85 4.80 19.06
CA GLU A 252 -13.74 3.60 18.23
C GLU A 252 -12.27 3.28 17.90
N CYS A 253 -11.49 4.31 17.54
CA CYS A 253 -10.07 4.16 17.30
C CYS A 253 -9.33 3.61 18.52
N LYS A 254 -9.72 4.02 19.73
CA LYS A 254 -9.16 3.49 20.98
C LYS A 254 -9.47 2.00 21.15
N THR A 255 -10.69 1.57 20.80
CA THR A 255 -11.05 0.14 20.80
C THR A 255 -10.18 -0.65 19.83
N VAL A 256 -9.96 -0.13 18.61
CA VAL A 256 -9.05 -0.74 17.62
C VAL A 256 -7.62 -0.82 18.16
N LYS A 257 -7.13 0.24 18.81
CA LYS A 257 -5.81 0.29 19.41
C LYS A 257 -5.61 -0.83 20.45
N GLU A 258 -6.52 -0.94 21.42
CA GLU A 258 -6.35 -1.87 22.55
C GLU A 258 -6.60 -3.33 22.16
N HIS A 259 -7.59 -3.61 21.31
CA HIS A 259 -8.02 -4.99 21.03
C HIS A 259 -7.39 -5.60 19.78
N PHE A 260 -6.86 -4.80 18.85
CA PHE A 260 -6.31 -5.29 17.59
C PHE A 260 -4.85 -4.88 17.41
N PHE A 261 -4.58 -3.58 17.40
CA PHE A 261 -3.25 -3.07 17.07
C PHE A 261 -2.21 -3.42 18.14
N ARG A 262 -2.52 -3.24 19.42
CA ARG A 262 -1.60 -3.56 20.52
C ARG A 262 -1.22 -5.05 20.55
N PRO A 263 -2.16 -6.02 20.54
CA PRO A 263 -1.81 -7.44 20.42
C PRO A 263 -0.98 -7.77 19.19
N PHE A 264 -1.25 -7.11 18.06
CA PHE A 264 -0.49 -7.27 16.83
C PHE A 264 0.98 -6.82 16.99
N ILE A 265 1.21 -5.62 17.52
CA ILE A 265 2.56 -5.10 17.75
C ILE A 265 3.34 -6.00 18.71
N LEU A 266 2.70 -6.42 19.82
CA LEU A 266 3.33 -7.33 20.78
C LEU A 266 3.77 -8.63 20.08
N ARG A 267 2.90 -9.20 19.22
CA ARG A 267 3.25 -10.40 18.44
C ARG A 267 4.42 -10.17 17.48
N LEU A 268 4.51 -8.99 16.85
CA LEU A 268 5.65 -8.66 15.97
C LEU A 268 6.96 -8.56 16.75
N ILE A 269 6.92 -8.00 17.96
CA ILE A 269 8.09 -7.93 18.84
C ILE A 269 8.47 -9.32 19.35
N GLU A 270 7.50 -10.11 19.83
CA GLU A 270 7.71 -11.48 20.32
C GLU A 270 8.31 -12.41 19.26
N LYS A 271 7.91 -12.24 17.99
CA LYS A 271 8.44 -13.00 16.84
C LYS A 271 9.71 -12.40 16.25
N GLU A 272 10.26 -11.36 16.85
CA GLU A 272 11.43 -10.60 16.37
C GLU A 272 11.29 -10.02 14.95
N PHE A 273 10.06 -9.84 14.45
CA PHE A 273 9.82 -9.04 13.25
C PHE A 273 10.10 -7.56 13.51
N ILE A 274 9.79 -7.08 14.72
CA ILE A 274 10.25 -5.78 15.23
C ILE A 274 11.36 -6.02 16.24
N LYS A 275 12.57 -5.53 15.92
CA LYS A 275 13.74 -5.67 16.80
C LYS A 275 13.83 -4.50 17.76
N LEU A 276 13.91 -4.80 19.06
CA LEU A 276 14.18 -3.84 20.12
C LEU A 276 15.37 -4.35 20.95
N SER A 277 16.57 -3.85 20.66
CA SER A 277 17.79 -4.20 21.41
C SER A 277 18.59 -2.94 21.72
N PRO A 278 18.60 -2.44 22.97
CA PRO A 278 17.96 -3.01 24.17
C PRO A 278 16.42 -3.04 24.08
N PRO A 279 15.71 -3.82 24.91
CA PRO A 279 14.24 -4.00 24.86
C PRO A 279 13.49 -2.78 25.40
N VAL A 280 13.79 -1.62 24.84
CA VAL A 280 13.20 -0.32 25.15
C VAL A 280 12.58 0.18 23.86
N TYR A 281 11.36 0.69 23.95
CA TYR A 281 10.59 1.12 22.78
C TYR A 281 11.30 2.15 21.90
N GLY A 282 12.04 3.10 22.50
CA GLY A 282 12.86 4.08 21.78
C GLY A 282 14.08 3.50 21.03
N SER A 283 14.48 2.25 21.28
CA SER A 283 15.62 1.62 20.59
C SER A 283 15.29 1.18 19.17
N LEU A 284 14.02 1.19 18.77
CA LEU A 284 13.58 0.89 17.40
C LEU A 284 14.33 1.71 16.34
N LEU A 285 14.58 2.98 16.66
CA LEU A 285 15.23 3.96 15.76
C LEU A 285 16.77 3.87 15.78
N GLU A 286 17.33 2.96 16.57
CA GLU A 286 18.73 2.57 16.43
C GLU A 286 18.90 1.79 15.12
N SER A 287 19.95 2.08 14.39
CA SER A 287 20.04 1.75 12.96
C SER A 287 20.11 0.26 12.71
N SER A 288 20.82 -0.47 13.57
CA SER A 288 20.83 -1.94 13.53
C SER A 288 19.45 -2.54 13.78
N ASN A 289 18.66 -1.96 14.68
CA ASN A 289 17.31 -2.44 14.97
C ASN A 289 16.34 -2.09 13.83
N PHE A 290 16.43 -0.86 13.32
CA PHE A 290 15.56 -0.36 12.27
C PHE A 290 15.78 -1.11 10.95
N ASP A 291 17.02 -1.31 10.53
CA ASP A 291 17.36 -2.02 9.29
C ASP A 291 16.85 -3.47 9.31
N ILE A 292 17.09 -4.18 10.42
CA ILE A 292 16.60 -5.55 10.61
C ILE A 292 15.07 -5.58 10.63
N THR A 293 14.44 -4.64 11.35
CA THR A 293 12.98 -4.56 11.43
C THR A 293 12.36 -4.31 10.06
N LEU A 294 12.89 -3.34 9.31
CA LEU A 294 12.40 -3.01 7.98
C LEU A 294 12.56 -4.19 7.01
N GLN A 295 13.70 -4.88 7.06
CA GLN A 295 13.94 -6.07 6.26
C GLN A 295 12.97 -7.21 6.62
N ASN A 296 12.82 -7.50 7.91
CA ASN A 296 11.95 -8.59 8.41
C ASN A 296 10.49 -8.36 8.03
N LEU A 297 9.99 -7.12 8.21
CA LEU A 297 8.62 -6.78 7.84
C LEU A 297 8.40 -6.83 6.33
N ASN A 298 9.36 -6.36 5.52
CA ASN A 298 9.26 -6.43 4.07
C ASN A 298 9.23 -7.87 3.58
N ASN A 299 10.19 -8.70 4.01
CA ASN A 299 10.26 -10.11 3.61
C ASN A 299 8.99 -10.86 4.00
N ASN A 300 8.50 -10.65 5.23
CA ASN A 300 7.29 -11.31 5.66
C ASN A 300 6.04 -10.79 4.91
N TYR A 301 6.02 -9.55 4.41
CA TYR A 301 4.91 -9.05 3.59
C TYR A 301 4.99 -9.59 2.17
N GLU A 302 6.19 -9.68 1.62
CA GLU A 302 6.45 -10.35 0.34
C GLU A 302 5.93 -11.79 0.35
N GLU A 303 6.28 -12.57 1.38
CA GLU A 303 5.77 -13.94 1.55
C GLU A 303 4.24 -14.00 1.59
N TYR A 304 3.59 -13.04 2.25
CA TYR A 304 2.13 -12.93 2.26
C TYR A 304 1.58 -12.67 0.86
N ILE A 305 2.12 -11.69 0.14
CA ILE A 305 1.67 -11.33 -1.21
C ILE A 305 1.88 -12.48 -2.19
N ILE A 306 3.03 -13.17 -2.13
CA ILE A 306 3.31 -14.36 -2.93
C ILE A 306 2.32 -15.48 -2.58
N GLY A 307 2.05 -15.70 -1.30
CA GLY A 307 1.14 -16.75 -0.84
C GLY A 307 -0.33 -16.51 -1.19
N THR A 308 -0.82 -15.26 -1.14
CA THR A 308 -2.25 -14.97 -1.30
C THR A 308 -2.64 -14.60 -2.73
N GLY A 309 -1.79 -13.90 -3.47
CA GLY A 309 -2.25 -13.27 -4.70
C GLY A 309 -2.70 -11.82 -4.59
N ASP A 310 -2.71 -11.26 -3.39
CA ASP A 310 -3.37 -10.00 -3.11
C ASP A 310 -2.65 -8.80 -3.73
N PHE A 311 -3.34 -7.66 -3.69
CA PHE A 311 -2.78 -6.38 -4.07
C PHE A 311 -1.56 -6.02 -3.20
N ASP A 312 -0.41 -5.84 -3.85
CA ASP A 312 0.80 -5.36 -3.17
C ASP A 312 0.71 -3.85 -2.93
N GLU A 313 0.28 -3.48 -1.73
CA GLU A 313 0.13 -2.09 -1.32
C GLU A 313 1.47 -1.33 -1.19
N ARG A 314 2.63 -1.99 -1.33
CA ARG A 314 3.91 -1.26 -1.41
C ARG A 314 4.08 -0.49 -2.72
N ILE A 315 3.24 -0.73 -3.73
CA ILE A 315 3.25 0.01 -5.00
C ILE A 315 3.18 1.53 -4.78
N TYR A 316 2.50 2.01 -3.73
CA TYR A 316 2.43 3.44 -3.40
C TYR A 316 3.77 4.04 -2.95
N LEU A 317 4.73 3.21 -2.51
CA LEU A 317 6.09 3.62 -2.14
C LEU A 317 7.08 3.56 -3.32
N SER A 318 6.64 3.07 -4.48
CA SER A 318 7.45 2.94 -5.69
C SER A 318 7.85 4.32 -6.22
N PRO A 319 9.09 4.51 -6.70
CA PRO A 319 9.47 5.75 -7.39
C PRO A 319 8.63 5.99 -8.66
N ASN A 320 8.07 4.93 -9.24
CA ASN A 320 7.24 4.98 -10.46
C ASN A 320 5.75 4.82 -10.15
N ALA A 321 5.34 5.01 -8.88
CA ALA A 321 3.97 4.76 -8.44
C ALA A 321 2.93 5.47 -9.31
N ALA A 322 3.20 6.69 -9.79
CA ALA A 322 2.26 7.42 -10.62
C ALA A 322 1.92 6.69 -11.94
N GLU A 323 2.93 6.12 -12.58
CA GLU A 323 2.78 5.35 -13.82
C GLU A 323 2.17 3.97 -13.54
N GLU A 324 2.67 3.26 -12.52
CA GLU A 324 2.23 1.91 -12.16
C GLU A 324 0.78 1.88 -11.66
N ILE A 325 0.34 2.91 -10.93
CA ILE A 325 -1.03 3.06 -10.46
C ILE A 325 -1.94 3.60 -11.57
N GLY A 326 -1.41 4.46 -12.45
CA GLY A 326 -2.19 5.11 -13.51
C GLY A 326 -2.87 6.40 -13.03
N SER A 327 -2.27 7.08 -12.07
CA SER A 327 -2.62 8.47 -11.80
C SER A 327 -2.10 9.31 -12.98
N THR A 328 -3.00 9.86 -13.79
CA THR A 328 -2.62 10.82 -14.84
C THR A 328 -1.70 11.87 -14.22
N GLY A 329 -0.49 12.00 -14.74
CA GLY A 329 0.59 12.77 -14.14
C GLY A 329 0.19 14.19 -13.77
N GLU A 330 -0.25 14.36 -12.52
CA GLU A 330 -0.32 15.62 -11.81
C GLU A 330 0.14 15.36 -10.38
N THR A 331 1.32 15.87 -10.07
CA THR A 331 1.82 16.09 -8.73
C THR A 331 0.76 16.79 -7.87
N ALA A 332 0.30 16.15 -6.79
CA ALA A 332 -0.50 16.82 -5.77
C ALA A 332 -0.29 16.21 -4.37
N ILE A 333 0.74 16.69 -3.68
CA ILE A 333 0.62 17.21 -2.32
C ILE A 333 1.05 18.68 -2.42
N GLU A 334 0.12 19.61 -2.68
CA GLU A 334 0.37 21.04 -2.40
C GLU A 334 0.06 21.31 -0.92
N SER A 335 1.02 20.97 -0.06
CA SER A 335 1.19 21.51 1.28
C SER A 335 2.06 22.76 1.18
N THR A 336 1.51 23.96 0.94
CA THR A 336 2.33 25.21 0.84
C THR A 336 3.56 25.13 -0.09
N LEU A 337 3.56 24.19 -1.04
CA LEU A 337 4.59 23.94 -2.04
C LEU A 337 3.86 23.97 -3.38
N GLY A 338 4.16 24.95 -4.23
CA GLY A 338 3.37 25.25 -5.42
C GLY A 338 3.54 24.27 -6.60
N LEU A 339 2.43 23.80 -7.19
CA LEU A 339 2.05 23.76 -8.62
C LEU A 339 0.59 23.27 -8.88
N SER A 340 0.01 23.76 -9.99
CA SER A 340 -1.43 23.85 -10.39
C SER A 340 -2.15 22.56 -10.85
N THR A 341 -3.50 22.65 -10.85
CA THR A 341 -4.60 21.67 -10.88
C THR A 341 -5.17 21.20 -12.25
N ASP A 342 -5.49 19.90 -12.44
CA ASP A 342 -6.78 19.30 -12.90
C ASP A 342 -6.83 17.75 -13.18
N LEU A 343 -7.71 17.01 -12.46
CA LEU A 343 -7.90 15.54 -12.57
C LEU A 343 -8.85 15.02 -13.69
N ALA A 344 -8.52 13.85 -14.26
CA ALA A 344 -9.23 13.14 -15.33
C ALA A 344 -10.66 12.60 -14.97
N PRO A 345 -11.60 12.50 -15.95
CA PRO A 345 -13.03 12.22 -15.71
C PRO A 345 -13.39 10.84 -15.13
N SER A 346 -12.56 9.81 -15.28
CA SER A 346 -12.82 8.45 -14.76
C SER A 346 -12.47 8.33 -13.26
N ALA A 347 -11.37 8.95 -12.83
CA ALA A 347 -10.95 9.04 -11.43
C ALA A 347 -11.95 9.86 -10.58
N ARG A 348 -12.62 10.84 -11.19
CA ARG A 348 -13.72 11.60 -10.58
C ARG A 348 -14.87 10.71 -10.11
N ARG A 349 -15.14 9.57 -10.75
CA ARG A 349 -16.29 8.72 -10.37
C ARG A 349 -16.07 7.95 -9.06
N TYR A 350 -14.80 7.65 -8.72
CA TYR A 350 -14.42 6.98 -7.49
C TYR A 350 -13.97 7.95 -6.38
N MET A 351 -13.55 9.17 -6.73
CA MET A 351 -13.11 10.21 -5.77
C MET A 351 -14.15 11.32 -5.50
N LEU A 352 -15.22 11.44 -6.29
CA LEU A 352 -16.31 12.42 -6.10
C LEU A 352 -17.58 11.82 -5.50
N VAL A 353 -17.50 10.75 -4.72
CA VAL A 353 -18.32 10.78 -3.50
C VAL A 353 -17.68 11.89 -2.67
N ARG A 354 -18.15 13.13 -2.87
CA ARG A 354 -18.01 14.18 -1.86
C ARG A 354 -18.47 13.51 -0.59
N LEU A 355 -17.54 13.07 0.25
CA LEU A 355 -17.87 12.74 1.62
C LEU A 355 -18.53 14.03 2.14
N PRO A 356 -19.83 14.01 2.47
CA PRO A 356 -20.33 14.99 3.40
C PRO A 356 -19.34 14.98 4.56
N SER A 357 -18.97 16.15 5.09
CA SER A 357 -18.18 16.24 6.33
C SER A 357 -18.55 15.08 7.25
N LEU A 358 -17.61 14.33 7.81
CA LEU A 358 -17.92 13.12 8.59
C LEU A 358 -19.00 13.36 9.67
N SER A 359 -19.22 14.61 10.09
CA SER A 359 -20.36 15.09 10.88
C SER A 359 -21.77 14.84 10.30
N LEU A 360 -21.93 14.71 8.98
CA LEU A 360 -23.20 14.48 8.28
C LEU A 360 -23.49 12.97 8.09
N LEU A 361 -22.48 12.11 8.08
CA LEU A 361 -22.67 10.65 8.04
C LEU A 361 -23.21 10.08 9.37
N PHE A 362 -22.98 10.77 10.49
CA PHE A 362 -23.50 10.40 11.80
C PHE A 362 -24.83 11.09 12.17
N ALA A 363 -25.39 11.93 11.28
CA ALA A 363 -26.67 12.60 11.53
C ALA A 363 -27.89 11.76 11.11
N ASP A 364 -27.71 10.80 10.19
CA ASP A 364 -28.79 9.96 9.66
C ASP A 364 -28.87 8.56 10.32
N ALA A 365 -28.25 8.39 11.49
CA ALA A 365 -28.30 7.17 12.30
C ALA A 365 -28.93 7.40 13.69
N LEU A 366 -29.99 8.22 13.75
CA LEU A 366 -30.91 8.33 14.89
C LEU A 366 -32.35 8.00 14.48
#